data_AF-A0A424KV10-F1
#
_entry.id   AF-A0A424KV10-F1
#
_cell.length_a   1.000
_cell.length_b   1.000
_cell.length_c   1.000
_cell.angle_alpha   90.00
_cell.angle_beta   90.00
_cell.angle_gamma   90.00
#
_symmetry.space_group_name_H-M   'P 1'
#
loop_
_entity.id
_entity.type
_entity.pdbx_description
1 polymer ?
#
loop_
_entity_poly.entity_id
_entity_poly.type
_entity_poly.pdbx_seq_one_letter_code
_entity_poly.pdbx_strand_id
1 'polypeptide(L)'
;MISTRNTMRRAGWTIWALIPVAVLAFHFGPGRTLAARETAAARFREAGDLEREAIEAQGRAYQSHLAVIERRRAGFLGSGPSGDGEEVDESLLAAMEVERIAYEEAADRWSETADAYEQVEERLGDEDPRTLDRVRWSKGRAKVRSGAIWDGAADLEALIESRSDDPGDQELARAAREELATAHYFGARLLRLSGEPAAKWRAEVAKARQHFRYLAETARAENGDGALVQGLEDNVERAIDLEQMDKSELEGRPLPRESPRATRGRRPGQGRPGVSPRPPTQRDGRGAGGAGPIGPGW
;
A
#
# COMPACT_ATOMS: atom_id res chain seq x y z
N MET A 1 -30.21 1.51 70.63
CA MET A 1 -29.49 2.32 69.61
C MET A 1 -27.99 2.02 69.47
N ILE A 2 -27.46 0.89 69.97
CA ILE A 2 -26.00 0.59 69.93
C ILE A 2 -25.60 -0.23 68.68
N SER A 3 -26.54 -0.96 68.06
CA SER A 3 -26.25 -1.86 66.94
C SER A 3 -25.86 -1.15 65.64
N THR A 4 -26.48 0.01 65.35
CA THR A 4 -26.27 0.76 64.10
C THR A 4 -24.91 1.45 64.00
N ARG A 5 -24.30 1.84 65.12
CA ARG A 5 -22.97 2.49 65.13
C ARG A 5 -21.85 1.53 64.76
N ASN A 6 -21.97 0.26 65.15
CA ASN A 6 -20.94 -0.75 64.89
C ASN A 6 -20.99 -1.26 63.45
N THR A 7 -22.18 -1.38 62.85
CA THR A 7 -22.33 -1.74 61.43
C THR A 7 -21.84 -0.64 60.50
N MET A 8 -22.14 0.64 60.79
CA MET A 8 -21.62 1.78 60.00
C MET A 8 -20.10 1.87 60.04
N ARG A 9 -19.49 1.61 61.21
CA ARG A 9 -18.04 1.62 61.37
C ARG A 9 -17.36 0.45 60.65
N ARG A 10 -17.97 -0.74 60.67
CA ARG A 10 -17.49 -1.91 59.91
C ARG A 10 -17.61 -1.68 58.40
N ALA A 11 -18.74 -1.17 57.93
CA ALA A 11 -18.94 -0.82 56.52
C ALA A 11 -17.92 0.21 56.02
N GLY A 12 -17.61 1.24 56.83
CA GLY A 12 -16.58 2.22 56.50
C GLY A 12 -15.18 1.59 56.33
N TRP A 13 -14.80 0.65 57.21
CA TRP A 13 -13.54 -0.07 57.08
C TRP A 13 -13.50 -1.01 55.87
N THR A 14 -14.61 -1.68 55.55
CA THR A 14 -14.69 -2.55 54.37
C THR A 14 -14.58 -1.74 53.09
N ILE A 15 -15.28 -0.60 52.98
CA ILE A 15 -15.18 0.29 51.82
C ILE A 15 -13.76 0.84 51.71
N TRP A 16 -13.15 1.29 52.82
CA TRP A 16 -11.78 1.79 52.83
C TRP A 16 -10.76 0.73 52.38
N ALA A 17 -10.92 -0.53 52.82
CA ALA A 17 -10.06 -1.63 52.41
C ALA A 17 -10.27 -2.06 50.94
N LEU A 18 -11.45 -1.84 50.37
CA LEU A 18 -11.76 -2.16 48.98
C LEU A 18 -11.23 -1.13 47.98
N ILE A 19 -11.01 0.13 48.39
CA ILE A 19 -10.50 1.18 47.50
C ILE A 19 -9.13 0.82 46.90
N PRO A 20 -8.09 0.41 47.68
CA PRO A 20 -6.81 0.00 47.12
C PRO A 20 -6.91 -1.19 46.17
N VAL A 21 -7.78 -2.17 46.48
CA VAL A 21 -8.00 -3.35 45.63
C VAL A 21 -8.67 -2.95 44.31
N ALA A 22 -9.65 -2.05 44.35
CA ALA A 22 -10.31 -1.52 43.17
C ALA A 22 -9.35 -0.69 42.30
N VAL A 23 -8.49 0.13 42.91
CA VAL A 23 -7.46 0.91 42.19
C VAL A 23 -6.43 -0.02 41.54
N LEU A 24 -5.99 -1.07 42.24
CA LEU A 24 -5.06 -2.06 41.71
C LEU A 24 -5.74 -2.83 40.56
N ALA A 25 -6.96 -3.34 40.75
CA ALA A 25 -7.71 -4.04 39.72
C ALA A 25 -7.97 -3.14 38.49
N PHE A 26 -8.24 -1.85 38.70
CA PHE A 26 -8.37 -0.87 37.63
C PHE A 26 -7.03 -0.69 36.91
N HIS A 27 -5.94 -0.44 37.63
CA HIS A 27 -4.62 -0.19 37.03
C HIS A 27 -4.09 -1.40 36.23
N PHE A 28 -4.32 -2.62 36.70
CA PHE A 28 -3.86 -3.84 36.04
C PHE A 28 -4.82 -4.41 34.99
N GLY A 29 -6.06 -3.92 34.92
CA GLY A 29 -7.04 -4.28 33.88
C GLY A 29 -7.44 -3.07 33.03
N PRO A 30 -8.57 -2.40 33.32
CA PRO A 30 -9.11 -1.30 32.51
C PRO A 30 -8.15 -0.13 32.24
N GLY A 31 -7.35 0.27 33.23
CA GLY A 31 -6.43 1.41 33.14
C GLY A 31 -5.31 1.21 32.12
N ARG A 32 -4.80 -0.03 31.96
CA ARG A 32 -3.84 -0.38 30.90
C ARG A 32 -4.47 -0.29 29.52
N THR A 33 -5.70 -0.77 29.37
CA THR A 33 -6.42 -0.72 28.08
C THR A 33 -6.74 0.72 27.67
N LEU A 34 -7.09 1.59 28.62
CA LEU A 34 -7.33 3.01 28.36
C LEU A 34 -6.05 3.74 27.96
N ALA A 35 -4.95 3.53 28.69
CA ALA A 35 -3.66 4.13 28.37
C ALA A 35 -3.11 3.65 27.00
N ALA A 36 -3.30 2.37 26.67
CA ALA A 36 -2.93 1.82 25.36
C ALA A 36 -3.73 2.46 24.22
N ARG A 37 -5.06 2.63 24.40
CA ARG A 37 -5.94 3.29 23.42
C ARG A 37 -5.59 4.77 23.22
N GLU A 38 -5.32 5.51 24.29
CA GLU A 38 -4.90 6.92 24.20
C GLU A 38 -3.57 7.06 23.45
N THR A 39 -2.62 6.17 23.76
CA THR A 39 -1.33 6.13 23.08
C THR A 39 -1.49 5.78 21.59
N ALA A 40 -2.29 4.76 21.27
CA ALA A 40 -2.58 4.38 19.89
C ALA A 40 -3.28 5.52 19.11
N ALA A 41 -4.23 6.23 19.74
CA ALA A 41 -4.88 7.39 19.14
C ALA A 41 -3.93 8.57 18.91
N ALA A 42 -2.96 8.80 19.80
CA ALA A 42 -1.92 9.81 19.59
C ALA A 42 -1.01 9.43 18.41
N ARG A 43 -0.59 8.17 18.33
CA ARG A 43 0.24 7.66 17.23
C ARG A 43 -0.49 7.64 15.88
N PHE A 44 -1.79 7.33 15.89
CA PHE A 44 -2.60 7.40 14.68
C PHE A 44 -2.71 8.83 14.15
N ARG A 45 -2.83 9.82 15.04
CA ARG A 45 -2.77 11.24 14.64
C ARG A 45 -1.42 11.62 14.06
N GLU A 46 -0.32 11.20 14.69
CA GLU A 46 1.04 11.40 14.18
C GLU A 46 1.21 10.78 12.77
N ALA A 47 0.76 9.54 12.57
CA ALA A 47 0.79 8.89 11.26
C ALA A 47 -0.06 9.65 10.21
N GLY A 48 -1.24 10.16 10.60
CA GLY A 48 -2.07 10.98 9.74
C GLY A 48 -1.46 12.36 9.42
N ASP A 49 -0.62 12.90 10.29
CA ASP A 49 0.12 14.15 10.05
C ASP A 49 1.24 13.91 9.03
N LEU A 50 2.02 12.84 9.21
CA LEU A 50 3.03 12.39 8.25
C LEU A 50 2.43 12.08 6.87
N GLU A 51 1.25 11.45 6.81
CA GLU A 51 0.55 11.18 5.55
C GLU A 51 0.24 12.48 4.79
N ARG A 52 -0.18 13.55 5.49
CA ARG A 52 -0.44 14.85 4.84
C ARG A 52 0.84 15.46 4.27
N GLU A 53 1.94 15.41 5.02
CA GLU A 53 3.24 15.88 4.53
C GLU A 53 3.74 15.06 3.33
N ALA A 54 3.50 13.75 3.33
CA ALA A 54 3.83 12.86 2.21
C ALA A 54 3.00 13.19 0.96
N ILE A 55 1.70 13.46 1.12
CA ILE A 55 0.81 13.91 0.03
C ILE A 55 1.30 15.23 -0.58
N GLU A 56 1.69 16.19 0.26
CA GLU A 56 2.24 17.47 -0.21
C GLU A 56 3.56 17.29 -0.97
N ALA A 57 4.47 16.46 -0.45
CA ALA A 57 5.73 16.15 -1.12
C ALA A 57 5.51 15.45 -2.47
N GLN A 58 4.61 14.46 -2.52
CA GLN A 58 4.20 13.79 -3.75
C GLN A 58 3.60 14.78 -4.75
N GLY A 59 2.81 15.75 -4.28
CA GLY A 59 2.28 16.84 -5.09
C GLY A 59 3.38 17.68 -5.72
N ARG A 60 4.41 18.07 -4.96
CA ARG A 60 5.58 18.80 -5.48
C ARG A 60 6.36 17.97 -6.50
N ALA A 61 6.59 16.68 -6.21
CA ALA A 61 7.26 15.77 -7.13
C ALA A 61 6.53 15.65 -8.47
N TYR A 62 5.20 15.53 -8.43
CA TYR A 62 4.38 15.48 -9.63
C TYR A 62 4.43 16.80 -10.43
N GLN A 63 4.46 17.97 -9.78
CA GLN A 63 4.64 19.24 -10.50
C GLN A 63 6.01 19.31 -11.19
N SER A 64 7.09 18.88 -10.53
CA SER A 64 8.41 18.78 -11.15
C SER A 64 8.41 17.82 -12.34
N HIS A 65 7.68 16.70 -12.26
CA HIS A 65 7.52 15.75 -13.35
C HIS A 65 6.85 16.37 -14.59
N LEU A 66 5.75 17.11 -14.39
CA LEU A 66 5.09 17.82 -15.48
C LEU A 66 6.02 18.86 -16.13
N ALA A 67 6.82 19.54 -15.32
CA ALA A 67 7.78 20.53 -15.81
C ALA A 67 8.90 19.89 -16.66
N VAL A 68 9.29 18.64 -16.39
CA VAL A 68 10.24 17.89 -17.23
C VAL A 68 9.59 17.49 -18.55
N ILE A 69 8.34 16.99 -18.52
CA ILE A 69 7.61 16.61 -19.75
C ILE A 69 7.44 17.82 -20.67
N GLU A 70 7.06 18.97 -20.12
CA GLU A 70 6.87 20.17 -20.93
C GLU A 70 8.17 20.67 -21.55
N ARG A 71 9.30 20.60 -20.81
CA ARG A 71 10.63 20.92 -21.38
C ARG A 71 11.04 19.98 -22.50
N ARG A 72 10.82 18.68 -22.34
CA ARG A 72 11.09 17.69 -23.41
C ARG A 72 10.26 17.98 -24.65
N ARG A 73 8.97 18.31 -24.47
CA ARG A 73 8.08 18.70 -25.57
C ARG A 73 8.57 19.98 -26.25
N ALA A 74 8.95 21.00 -25.49
CA ALA A 74 9.47 22.26 -26.03
C ALA A 74 10.76 22.06 -26.82
N GLY A 75 11.71 21.26 -26.32
CA GLY A 75 12.95 20.92 -27.01
C GLY A 75 12.72 20.19 -28.34
N PHE A 76 11.74 19.28 -28.38
CA PHE A 76 11.35 18.58 -29.61
C PHE A 76 10.72 19.52 -30.65
N LEU A 77 9.92 20.51 -30.22
CA LEU A 77 9.28 21.48 -31.13
C LEU A 77 10.24 22.60 -31.58
N GLY A 78 11.22 22.96 -30.75
CA GLY A 78 12.19 24.04 -31.03
C GLY A 78 13.36 23.61 -31.90
N SER A 79 13.75 22.32 -31.85
CA SER A 79 14.76 21.75 -32.73
C SER A 79 14.09 21.38 -34.07
N GLY A 80 14.28 22.19 -35.11
CA GLY A 80 13.78 21.87 -36.45
C GLY A 80 14.33 20.54 -37.01
N PRO A 81 13.87 20.07 -38.18
CA PRO A 81 14.24 18.76 -38.75
C PRO A 81 15.75 18.55 -39.00
N SER A 82 16.54 19.62 -38.91
CA SER A 82 17.97 19.67 -39.19
C SER A 82 18.81 19.99 -37.96
N GLY A 83 18.24 19.95 -36.75
CA GLY A 83 18.97 20.25 -35.52
C GLY A 83 20.04 19.19 -35.27
N ASP A 84 21.30 19.59 -35.37
CA ASP A 84 22.46 18.79 -35.00
C ASP A 84 22.25 18.27 -33.58
N GLY A 85 22.00 16.96 -33.46
CA GLY A 85 21.75 16.30 -32.19
C GLY A 85 22.97 16.35 -31.28
N GLU A 86 22.72 16.35 -29.97
CA GLU A 86 23.68 16.19 -28.85
C GLU A 86 24.05 17.44 -28.03
N GLU A 87 23.36 18.58 -28.13
CA GLU A 87 23.36 19.51 -26.98
C GLU A 87 22.24 19.12 -26.02
N VAL A 88 22.56 18.30 -25.02
CA VAL A 88 21.63 18.03 -23.92
C VAL A 88 21.41 19.36 -23.20
N ASP A 89 20.21 19.92 -23.37
CA ASP A 89 19.82 21.18 -22.73
C ASP A 89 20.08 21.10 -21.22
N GLU A 90 21.04 21.90 -20.74
CA GLU A 90 21.42 21.99 -19.32
C GLU A 90 20.20 22.27 -18.44
N SER A 91 19.21 23.02 -18.97
CA SER A 91 17.95 23.29 -18.29
C SER A 91 17.07 22.05 -18.12
N LEU A 92 17.10 21.12 -19.08
CA LEU A 92 16.39 19.84 -18.99
C LEU A 92 17.06 18.92 -17.96
N LEU A 93 18.39 18.85 -17.94
CA LEU A 93 19.13 18.08 -16.93
C LEU A 93 18.86 18.60 -15.52
N ALA A 94 18.92 19.91 -15.33
CA ALA A 94 18.59 20.54 -14.05
C ALA A 94 17.15 20.23 -13.62
N ALA A 95 16.19 20.29 -14.54
CA ALA A 95 14.80 19.94 -14.26
C ALA A 95 14.62 18.46 -13.89
N MET A 96 15.32 17.55 -14.59
CA MET A 96 15.31 16.11 -14.29
C MET A 96 15.91 15.81 -12.91
N GLU A 97 16.95 16.54 -12.50
CA GLU A 97 17.54 16.38 -11.16
C GLU A 97 16.58 16.90 -10.07
N VAL A 98 15.92 18.03 -10.29
CA VAL A 98 14.87 18.53 -9.38
C VAL A 98 13.70 17.54 -9.27
N GLU A 99 13.26 16.95 -10.39
CA GLU A 99 12.25 15.88 -10.39
C GLU A 99 12.71 14.68 -9.57
N ARG A 100 13.95 14.22 -9.79
CA ARG A 100 14.53 13.06 -9.09
C ARG A 100 14.56 13.28 -7.58
N ILE A 101 15.09 14.42 -7.13
CA ILE A 101 15.17 14.78 -5.71
C ILE A 101 13.77 14.85 -5.10
N ALA A 102 12.81 15.48 -5.78
CA ALA A 102 11.46 15.62 -5.25
C ALA A 102 10.74 14.27 -5.08
N TYR A 103 10.95 13.32 -6.01
CA TYR A 103 10.39 11.97 -5.86
C TYR A 103 11.13 11.12 -4.82
N GLU A 104 12.43 11.30 -4.63
CA GLU A 104 13.17 10.66 -3.53
C GLU A 104 12.64 11.15 -2.17
N GLU A 105 12.49 12.47 -2.03
CA GLU A 105 11.89 13.12 -0.86
C GLU A 105 10.47 12.62 -0.56
N ALA A 106 9.62 12.52 -1.59
CA ALA A 106 8.25 12.01 -1.45
C ALA A 106 8.24 10.54 -1.04
N ALA A 107 9.08 9.72 -1.66
CA ALA A 107 9.16 8.30 -1.36
C ALA A 107 9.65 8.03 0.07
N ASP A 108 10.58 8.84 0.59
CA ASP A 108 11.05 8.76 1.98
C ASP A 108 9.93 9.10 2.97
N ARG A 109 9.17 10.18 2.75
CA ARG A 109 8.01 10.52 3.60
C ARG A 109 6.92 9.47 3.58
N TRP A 110 6.68 8.84 2.43
CA TRP A 110 5.75 7.72 2.34
C TRP A 110 6.26 6.49 3.11
N SER A 111 7.58 6.26 3.11
CA SER A 111 8.17 5.20 3.94
C SER A 111 7.99 5.49 5.42
N GLU A 112 8.27 6.72 5.87
CA GLU A 112 8.07 7.14 7.26
C GLU A 112 6.59 7.03 7.69
N THR A 113 5.67 7.36 6.78
CA THR A 113 4.21 7.19 7.00
C THR A 113 3.85 5.71 7.18
N ALA A 114 4.41 4.82 6.34
CA ALA A 114 4.19 3.39 6.48
C ALA A 114 4.73 2.84 7.81
N ASP A 115 5.93 3.26 8.22
CA ASP A 115 6.55 2.87 9.49
C ASP A 115 5.75 3.39 10.69
N ALA A 116 5.18 4.59 10.60
CA ALA A 116 4.31 5.14 11.63
C ALA A 116 3.01 4.34 11.77
N TYR A 117 2.39 3.93 10.67
CA TYR A 117 1.21 3.05 10.71
C TYR A 117 1.54 1.63 11.20
N GLU A 118 2.71 1.08 10.86
CA GLU A 118 3.19 -0.19 11.40
C GLU A 118 3.31 -0.15 12.93
N GLN A 119 3.88 0.94 13.45
CA GLN A 119 3.96 1.20 14.89
C GLN A 119 2.60 1.37 15.59
N VAL A 120 1.56 1.81 14.85
CA VAL A 120 0.18 1.85 15.37
C VAL A 120 -0.40 0.44 15.41
N GLU A 121 -0.23 -0.34 14.34
CA GLU A 121 -0.67 -1.73 14.24
C GLU A 121 -0.09 -2.60 15.37
N GLU A 122 1.23 -2.54 15.60
CA GLU A 122 1.90 -3.30 16.65
C GLU A 122 1.34 -3.01 18.06
N ARG A 123 0.89 -1.77 18.29
CA ARG A 123 0.35 -1.33 19.59
C ARG A 123 -1.11 -1.66 19.78
N LEU A 124 -1.92 -1.60 18.72
CA LEU A 124 -3.34 -1.96 18.79
C LEU A 124 -3.50 -3.46 19.08
N GLY A 125 -2.63 -4.31 18.52
CA GLY A 125 -2.80 -5.75 18.59
C GLY A 125 -4.16 -6.20 18.05
N ASP A 126 -4.63 -7.37 18.49
CA ASP A 126 -5.88 -7.97 17.98
C ASP A 126 -7.14 -7.52 18.75
N GLU A 127 -7.05 -6.51 19.61
CA GLU A 127 -8.17 -6.06 20.46
C GLU A 127 -9.29 -5.35 19.67
N ASP A 128 -8.93 -4.63 18.61
CA ASP A 128 -9.88 -3.94 17.72
C ASP A 128 -9.56 -4.23 16.24
N PRO A 129 -10.07 -5.34 15.71
CA PRO A 129 -9.74 -5.77 14.35
C PRO A 129 -10.23 -4.82 13.25
N ARG A 130 -11.33 -4.07 13.47
CA ARG A 130 -11.83 -3.12 12.46
C ARG A 130 -10.91 -1.91 12.34
N THR A 131 -10.45 -1.38 13.47
CA THR A 131 -9.47 -0.29 13.47
C THR A 131 -8.13 -0.78 12.91
N LEU A 132 -7.72 -2.00 13.25
CA LEU A 132 -6.50 -2.62 12.74
C LEU A 132 -6.50 -2.75 11.21
N ASP A 133 -7.61 -3.19 10.61
CA ASP A 133 -7.71 -3.34 9.15
C ASP A 133 -7.66 -1.98 8.42
N ARG A 134 -8.19 -0.91 9.02
CA ARG A 134 -8.02 0.46 8.50
C ARG A 134 -6.57 0.94 8.58
N VAL A 135 -5.89 0.65 9.68
CA VAL A 135 -4.45 0.97 9.84
C VAL A 135 -3.62 0.20 8.80
N ARG A 136 -3.92 -1.08 8.59
CA ARG A 136 -3.25 -1.91 7.56
C ARG A 136 -3.51 -1.39 6.15
N TRP A 137 -4.73 -0.94 5.85
CA TRP A 137 -5.05 -0.30 4.58
C TRP A 137 -4.21 0.97 4.36
N SER A 138 -4.16 1.88 5.34
CA SER A 138 -3.32 3.08 5.26
C SER A 138 -1.83 2.76 5.12
N LYS A 139 -1.33 1.77 5.87
CA LYS A 139 0.06 1.28 5.76
C LYS A 139 0.36 0.76 4.36
N GLY A 140 -0.51 -0.10 3.81
CA GLY A 140 -0.36 -0.67 2.47
C GLY A 140 -0.32 0.42 1.39
N ARG A 141 -1.22 1.40 1.48
CA ARG A 141 -1.25 2.59 0.60
C ARG A 141 0.06 3.40 0.66
N ALA A 142 0.57 3.63 1.85
CA ALA A 142 1.82 4.35 2.07
C ALA A 142 3.02 3.57 1.49
N LYS A 143 3.09 2.25 1.72
CA LYS A 143 4.10 1.38 1.10
C LYS A 143 4.09 1.44 -0.41
N VAL A 144 2.91 1.40 -1.04
CA VAL A 144 2.78 1.53 -2.49
C VAL A 144 3.36 2.85 -2.99
N ARG A 145 3.02 3.97 -2.34
CA ARG A 145 3.48 5.31 -2.72
C ARG A 145 4.96 5.57 -2.41
N SER A 146 5.54 4.84 -1.45
CA SER A 146 6.99 4.85 -1.20
C SER A 146 7.82 4.14 -2.28
N GLY A 147 7.17 3.36 -3.15
CA GLY A 147 7.84 2.48 -4.11
C GLY A 147 7.98 1.03 -3.65
N ALA A 148 7.69 0.71 -2.38
CA ALA A 148 7.57 -0.67 -1.87
C ALA A 148 6.25 -1.34 -2.33
N ILE A 149 6.01 -1.30 -3.64
CA ILE A 149 4.72 -1.59 -4.27
C ILE A 149 4.21 -2.98 -3.91
N TRP A 150 5.06 -4.00 -3.95
CA TRP A 150 4.61 -5.37 -3.76
C TRP A 150 4.45 -5.76 -2.29
N ASP A 151 5.21 -5.15 -1.40
CA ASP A 151 4.98 -5.30 0.04
C ASP A 151 3.65 -4.62 0.42
N GLY A 152 3.37 -3.43 -0.13
CA GLY A 152 2.08 -2.77 0.03
C GLY A 152 0.90 -3.52 -0.61
N ALA A 153 1.10 -4.09 -1.81
CA ALA A 153 0.09 -4.92 -2.47
C ALA A 153 -0.26 -6.17 -1.66
N ALA A 154 0.73 -6.84 -1.06
CA ALA A 154 0.49 -7.98 -0.18
C ALA A 154 -0.33 -7.59 1.08
N ASP A 155 -0.04 -6.42 1.66
CA ASP A 155 -0.82 -5.90 2.79
C ASP A 155 -2.27 -5.58 2.38
N LEU A 156 -2.49 -5.03 1.18
CA LEU A 156 -3.82 -4.70 0.64
C LEU A 156 -4.62 -5.93 0.21
N GLU A 157 -3.97 -6.95 -0.36
CA GLU A 157 -4.59 -8.22 -0.76
C GLU A 157 -5.24 -8.94 0.43
N ALA A 158 -4.65 -8.83 1.63
CA ALA A 158 -5.22 -9.39 2.85
C ALA A 158 -6.56 -8.72 3.27
N LEU A 159 -6.93 -7.59 2.67
CA LEU A 159 -8.08 -6.77 3.06
C LEU A 159 -9.20 -6.73 2.02
N ILE A 160 -9.06 -7.40 0.87
CA ILE A 160 -10.06 -7.31 -0.22
C ILE A 160 -11.35 -8.12 0.03
N GLU A 161 -11.32 -9.03 1.02
CA GLU A 161 -12.47 -9.77 1.49
C GLU A 161 -13.05 -9.08 2.72
N SER A 162 -14.34 -8.76 2.70
CA SER A 162 -14.97 -8.08 3.83
C SER A 162 -15.03 -9.00 5.04
N ARG A 163 -14.81 -8.44 6.23
CA ARG A 163 -14.91 -9.21 7.49
C ARG A 163 -16.35 -9.62 7.81
N SER A 164 -17.31 -8.81 7.39
CA SER A 164 -18.73 -8.98 7.64
C SER A 164 -19.55 -8.24 6.58
N ASP A 165 -20.87 -8.39 6.67
CA ASP A 165 -21.82 -7.68 5.81
C ASP A 165 -22.08 -6.24 6.26
N ASP A 166 -21.38 -5.76 7.30
CA ASP A 166 -21.43 -4.36 7.71
C ASP A 166 -20.98 -3.45 6.55
N PRO A 167 -21.74 -2.40 6.22
CA PRO A 167 -21.40 -1.49 5.13
C PRO A 167 -19.98 -0.91 5.25
N GLY A 168 -19.49 -0.66 6.45
CA GLY A 168 -18.13 -0.16 6.67
C GLY A 168 -17.04 -1.18 6.36
N ASP A 169 -17.30 -2.47 6.59
CA ASP A 169 -16.36 -3.55 6.26
C ASP A 169 -16.35 -3.82 4.74
N GLN A 170 -17.51 -3.73 4.08
CA GLN A 170 -17.62 -3.84 2.62
C GLN A 170 -16.93 -2.67 1.91
N GLU A 171 -17.12 -1.44 2.42
CA GLU A 171 -16.50 -0.24 1.88
C GLU A 171 -14.97 -0.31 1.99
N LEU A 172 -14.44 -0.76 3.13
CA LEU A 172 -12.99 -0.96 3.30
C LEU A 172 -12.45 -2.00 2.33
N ALA A 173 -13.14 -3.13 2.15
CA ALA A 173 -12.73 -4.19 1.23
C ALA A 173 -12.71 -3.71 -0.23
N ARG A 174 -13.71 -2.91 -0.62
CA ARG A 174 -13.76 -2.25 -1.93
C ARG A 174 -12.60 -1.27 -2.12
N ALA A 175 -12.35 -0.41 -1.14
CA ALA A 175 -11.24 0.54 -1.17
C ALA A 175 -9.87 -0.14 -1.20
N ALA A 176 -9.69 -1.24 -0.47
CA ALA A 176 -8.47 -2.05 -0.51
C ALA A 176 -8.26 -2.68 -1.90
N ARG A 177 -9.33 -3.18 -2.52
CA ARG A 177 -9.27 -3.77 -3.87
C ARG A 177 -8.91 -2.72 -4.94
N GLU A 178 -9.40 -1.48 -4.81
CA GLU A 178 -9.04 -0.38 -5.72
C GLU A 178 -7.57 0.04 -5.57
N GLU A 179 -7.07 0.14 -4.35
CA GLU A 179 -5.66 0.45 -4.07
C GLU A 179 -4.74 -0.70 -4.51
N LEU A 180 -5.15 -1.96 -4.36
CA LEU A 180 -4.43 -3.13 -4.87
C LEU A 180 -4.33 -3.10 -6.40
N ALA A 181 -5.43 -2.80 -7.09
CA ALA A 181 -5.44 -2.64 -8.54
C ALA A 181 -4.48 -1.53 -8.99
N THR A 182 -4.51 -0.40 -8.28
CA THR A 182 -3.61 0.74 -8.50
C THR A 182 -2.14 0.37 -8.27
N ALA A 183 -1.83 -0.40 -7.22
CA ALA A 183 -0.48 -0.89 -6.95
C ALA A 183 0.04 -1.76 -8.09
N HIS A 184 -0.77 -2.70 -8.59
CA HIS A 184 -0.40 -3.53 -9.74
C HIS A 184 -0.19 -2.72 -11.01
N TYR A 185 -1.02 -1.70 -11.25
CA TYR A 185 -0.85 -0.78 -12.38
C TYR A 185 0.45 0.03 -12.29
N PHE A 186 0.76 0.61 -11.12
CA PHE A 186 2.03 1.32 -10.89
C PHE A 186 3.23 0.39 -11.07
N GLY A 187 3.16 -0.81 -10.47
CA GLY A 187 4.20 -1.82 -10.57
C GLY A 187 4.45 -2.22 -12.02
N ALA A 188 3.40 -2.52 -12.79
CA ALA A 188 3.50 -2.85 -14.20
C ALA A 188 4.14 -1.71 -15.02
N ARG A 189 3.67 -0.47 -14.81
CA ARG A 189 4.20 0.69 -15.52
C ARG A 189 5.68 0.90 -15.22
N LEU A 190 6.10 0.81 -13.96
CA LEU A 190 7.50 0.99 -13.57
C LEU A 190 8.39 -0.15 -14.08
N LEU A 191 7.95 -1.41 -14.00
CA LEU A 191 8.66 -2.53 -14.63
C LEU A 191 8.86 -2.28 -16.13
N ARG A 192 7.83 -1.80 -16.80
CA ARG A 192 7.86 -1.50 -18.24
C ARG A 192 8.83 -0.37 -18.58
N LEU A 193 8.80 0.74 -17.83
CA LEU A 193 9.75 1.85 -17.99
C LEU A 193 11.19 1.41 -17.72
N SER A 194 11.39 0.50 -16.76
CA SER A 194 12.69 -0.10 -16.42
C SER A 194 13.23 -1.06 -17.49
N GLY A 195 12.45 -1.36 -18.55
CA GLY A 195 12.84 -2.29 -19.60
C GLY A 195 12.73 -3.76 -19.22
N GLU A 196 11.94 -4.10 -18.18
CA GLU A 196 11.75 -5.49 -17.78
C GLU A 196 11.02 -6.30 -18.86
N PRO A 197 11.23 -7.63 -18.91
CA PRO A 197 10.59 -8.50 -19.89
C PRO A 197 9.06 -8.39 -19.86
N ALA A 198 8.45 -8.48 -21.05
CA ALA A 198 7.01 -8.31 -21.20
C ALA A 198 6.17 -9.27 -20.36
N ALA A 199 6.63 -10.50 -20.17
CA ALA A 199 5.98 -11.46 -19.31
C ALA A 199 5.79 -10.96 -17.86
N LYS A 200 6.76 -10.19 -17.32
CA LYS A 200 6.68 -9.69 -15.94
C LYS A 200 5.65 -8.57 -15.80
N TRP A 201 5.76 -7.51 -16.62
CA TRP A 201 4.86 -6.37 -16.47
C TRP A 201 3.45 -6.68 -16.98
N ARG A 202 3.29 -7.57 -17.98
CA ARG A 202 1.96 -8.02 -18.44
C ARG A 202 1.20 -8.80 -17.36
N ALA A 203 1.90 -9.62 -16.58
CA ALA A 203 1.28 -10.33 -15.47
C ALA A 203 0.72 -9.35 -14.42
N GLU A 204 1.45 -8.28 -14.12
CA GLU A 204 1.01 -7.28 -13.14
C GLU A 204 -0.17 -6.43 -13.66
N VAL A 205 -0.11 -5.91 -14.89
CA VAL A 205 -1.24 -5.12 -15.44
C VAL A 205 -2.49 -5.98 -15.66
N ALA A 206 -2.34 -7.28 -15.95
CA ALA A 206 -3.48 -8.19 -16.02
C ALA A 206 -4.22 -8.31 -14.68
N LYS A 207 -3.50 -8.34 -13.53
CA LYS A 207 -4.11 -8.30 -12.19
C LYS A 207 -4.84 -6.98 -11.96
N ALA A 208 -4.20 -5.85 -12.29
CA ALA A 208 -4.83 -4.52 -12.18
C ALA A 208 -6.16 -4.47 -12.94
N ARG A 209 -6.17 -4.91 -14.21
CA ARG A 209 -7.37 -4.95 -15.05
C ARG A 209 -8.46 -5.84 -14.44
N GLN A 210 -8.11 -7.02 -13.94
CA GLN A 210 -9.10 -7.93 -13.32
C GLN A 210 -9.79 -7.26 -12.12
N HIS A 211 -9.02 -6.61 -11.24
CA HIS A 211 -9.60 -5.91 -10.09
C HIS A 211 -10.44 -4.69 -10.50
N PHE A 212 -9.97 -3.84 -11.42
CA PHE A 212 -10.77 -2.71 -11.88
C PHE A 212 -12.05 -3.14 -12.58
N ARG A 213 -12.00 -4.21 -13.39
CA ARG A 213 -13.18 -4.77 -14.04
C ARG A 213 -14.19 -5.28 -13.01
N TYR A 214 -13.72 -6.03 -12.01
CA TYR A 214 -14.57 -6.49 -10.92
C TYR A 214 -15.27 -5.31 -10.22
N LEU A 215 -14.52 -4.25 -9.90
CA LEU A 215 -15.07 -3.06 -9.26
C LEU A 215 -16.12 -2.37 -10.13
N ALA A 216 -15.84 -2.19 -11.42
CA ALA A 216 -16.78 -1.57 -12.36
C ALA A 216 -18.06 -2.39 -12.54
N GLU A 217 -17.95 -3.71 -12.69
CA GLU A 217 -19.09 -4.63 -12.80
C GLU A 217 -19.93 -4.65 -11.52
N THR A 218 -19.28 -4.66 -10.36
CA THR A 218 -19.95 -4.63 -9.05
C THR A 218 -20.70 -3.31 -8.85
N ALA A 219 -20.04 -2.17 -9.07
CA ALA A 219 -20.65 -0.85 -8.94
C ALA A 219 -21.86 -0.69 -9.88
N ARG A 220 -21.77 -1.23 -11.10
CA ARG A 220 -22.91 -1.26 -12.03
C ARG A 220 -24.07 -2.12 -11.51
N ALA A 221 -23.78 -3.33 -11.02
CA ALA A 221 -24.80 -4.25 -10.52
C ALA A 221 -25.54 -3.68 -9.29
N GLU A 222 -24.83 -2.92 -8.45
CA GLU A 222 -25.38 -2.25 -7.26
C GLU A 222 -26.11 -0.94 -7.56
N ASN A 223 -26.23 -0.54 -8.83
CA ASN A 223 -26.75 0.77 -9.26
C ASN A 223 -26.00 1.93 -8.59
N GLY A 224 -24.67 1.80 -8.49
CA GLY A 224 -23.79 2.86 -8.01
C GLY A 224 -23.86 4.11 -8.88
N ASP A 225 -23.33 5.21 -8.34
CA ASP A 225 -23.29 6.50 -9.03
C ASP A 225 -22.63 6.38 -10.42
N GLY A 226 -23.21 7.04 -11.43
CA GLY A 226 -22.75 6.95 -12.81
C GLY A 226 -21.31 7.44 -12.99
N ALA A 227 -20.91 8.46 -12.24
CA ALA A 227 -19.54 8.98 -12.28
C ALA A 227 -18.53 7.99 -11.66
N LEU A 228 -18.92 7.28 -10.59
CA LEU A 228 -18.11 6.22 -10.00
C LEU A 228 -17.90 5.06 -10.99
N VAL A 229 -18.98 4.57 -11.61
CA VAL A 229 -18.88 3.48 -12.60
C VAL A 229 -17.97 3.89 -13.75
N GLN A 230 -18.16 5.08 -14.31
CA GLN A 230 -17.31 5.59 -15.39
C GLN A 230 -15.84 5.70 -14.96
N GLY A 231 -15.55 6.21 -13.76
CA GLY A 231 -14.17 6.31 -13.26
C GLY A 231 -13.48 4.95 -13.13
N LEU A 232 -14.22 3.91 -12.74
CA LEU A 232 -13.72 2.54 -12.67
C LEU A 232 -13.50 1.93 -14.07
N GLU A 233 -14.37 2.23 -15.04
CA GLU A 233 -14.17 1.85 -16.43
C GLU A 233 -12.96 2.53 -17.06
N ASP A 234 -12.75 3.82 -16.80
CA ASP A 234 -11.55 4.54 -17.22
C ASP A 234 -10.28 3.88 -16.66
N ASN A 235 -10.34 3.31 -15.45
CA ASN A 235 -9.22 2.57 -14.88
C ASN A 235 -8.98 1.22 -15.58
N VAL A 236 -10.03 0.55 -16.05
CA VAL A 236 -9.90 -0.63 -16.92
C VAL A 236 -9.21 -0.25 -18.23
N GLU A 237 -9.65 0.83 -18.87
CA GLU A 237 -9.07 1.32 -20.12
C GLU A 237 -7.61 1.73 -19.93
N ARG A 238 -7.26 2.40 -18.83
CA ARG A 238 -5.83 2.71 -18.51
C ARG A 238 -4.96 1.46 -18.45
N ALA A 239 -5.47 0.36 -17.90
CA ALA A 239 -4.74 -0.90 -17.85
C ALA A 239 -4.60 -1.53 -19.25
N ILE A 240 -5.64 -1.43 -20.10
CA ILE A 240 -5.61 -1.88 -21.50
C ILE A 240 -4.61 -1.03 -22.31
N ASP A 241 -4.68 0.28 -22.20
CA ASP A 241 -3.74 1.22 -22.84
C ASP A 241 -2.30 0.89 -22.43
N LEU A 242 -2.03 0.60 -21.15
CA LEU A 242 -0.71 0.21 -20.69
C LEU A 242 -0.20 -1.09 -21.33
N GLU A 243 -1.08 -1.98 -21.81
CA GLU A 243 -0.67 -3.17 -22.56
C GLU A 243 -0.37 -2.88 -24.04
N GLN A 244 -1.04 -1.89 -24.61
CA GLN A 244 -1.05 -1.60 -26.05
C GLN A 244 -0.09 -0.49 -26.48
N MET A 245 0.05 0.58 -25.68
CA MET A 245 0.94 1.71 -25.96
C MET A 245 2.36 1.21 -26.22
N ASP A 246 3.15 1.91 -27.02
CA ASP A 246 4.59 1.62 -27.13
C ASP A 246 5.39 2.25 -25.96
N LYS A 247 6.69 1.91 -25.85
CA LYS A 247 7.52 2.40 -24.74
C LYS A 247 7.77 3.91 -24.84
N SER A 248 8.02 4.43 -26.05
CA SER A 248 8.27 5.86 -26.28
C SER A 248 7.05 6.72 -25.94
N GLU A 249 5.85 6.26 -26.29
CA GLU A 249 4.59 6.88 -25.93
C GLU A 249 4.42 6.90 -24.40
N LEU A 250 4.72 5.79 -23.74
CA LEU A 250 4.63 5.68 -22.28
C LEU A 250 5.60 6.64 -21.57
N GLU A 251 6.81 6.82 -22.10
CA GLU A 251 7.83 7.75 -21.59
C GLU A 251 7.44 9.22 -21.82
N GLY A 252 6.65 9.50 -22.86
CA GLY A 252 6.09 10.83 -23.16
C GLY A 252 4.84 11.19 -22.37
N ARG A 253 4.15 10.20 -21.77
CA ARG A 253 2.96 10.44 -20.94
C ARG A 253 3.33 10.68 -19.47
N PRO A 254 2.63 11.59 -18.77
CA PRO A 254 2.82 11.77 -17.34
C PRO A 254 2.52 10.49 -16.56
N LEU A 255 3.27 10.28 -15.49
CA LEU A 255 2.95 9.30 -14.47
C LEU A 255 1.63 9.67 -13.78
N PRO A 256 0.89 8.69 -13.24
CA PRO A 256 -0.20 8.99 -12.30
C PRO A 256 0.33 9.83 -11.13
N ARG A 257 -0.47 10.78 -10.66
CA ARG A 257 -0.07 11.73 -9.60
C ARG A 257 0.48 11.06 -8.35
N GLU A 258 -0.10 9.93 -7.96
CA GLU A 258 0.25 9.20 -6.74
C GLU A 258 1.26 8.06 -6.97
N SER A 259 1.71 7.86 -8.22
CA SER A 259 2.71 6.85 -8.53
C SER A 259 4.07 7.25 -7.95
N PRO A 260 4.80 6.32 -7.33
CA PRO A 260 6.23 6.51 -7.11
C PRO A 260 6.98 6.59 -8.44
N ARG A 261 8.21 7.13 -8.42
CA ARG A 261 9.07 7.23 -9.60
C ARG A 261 9.90 5.98 -9.86
N ALA A 262 10.16 5.19 -8.82
CA ALA A 262 10.98 3.99 -8.87
C ALA A 262 10.46 2.94 -7.89
N THR A 263 10.83 1.69 -8.13
CA THR A 263 10.50 0.57 -7.24
C THR A 263 11.52 0.51 -6.09
N ARG A 264 11.04 0.37 -4.86
CA ARG A 264 11.83 0.03 -3.66
C ARG A 264 11.43 -1.37 -3.17
N GLY A 265 12.27 -1.98 -2.33
CA GLY A 265 11.93 -3.26 -1.69
C GLY A 265 11.88 -4.46 -2.65
N ARG A 266 11.11 -5.48 -2.27
CA ARG A 266 11.08 -6.78 -2.95
C ARG A 266 10.25 -6.77 -4.22
N ARG A 267 10.79 -7.34 -5.30
CA ARG A 267 10.06 -7.54 -6.57
C ARG A 267 9.25 -8.85 -6.59
N PRO A 268 8.26 -9.00 -7.50
CA PRO A 268 7.52 -10.24 -7.67
C PRO A 268 8.46 -11.36 -8.07
N GLY A 269 8.34 -12.50 -7.39
CA GLY A 269 9.21 -13.66 -7.60
C GLY A 269 10.58 -13.57 -6.92
N GLN A 270 10.91 -12.46 -6.26
CA GLN A 270 12.07 -12.36 -5.38
C GLN A 270 11.69 -12.99 -4.03
N GLY A 271 12.24 -14.18 -3.74
CA GLY A 271 12.00 -14.85 -2.45
C GLY A 271 12.40 -13.96 -1.27
N ARG A 272 11.78 -14.17 -0.10
CA ARG A 272 12.24 -13.50 1.13
C ARG A 272 13.72 -13.85 1.35
N PRO A 273 14.59 -12.91 1.72
CA PRO A 273 15.97 -13.25 2.12
C PRO A 273 15.93 -14.36 3.17
N GLY A 274 16.59 -15.49 2.90
CA GLY A 274 16.59 -16.66 3.79
C GLY A 274 15.47 -17.69 3.57
N VAL A 275 14.50 -17.44 2.68
CA VAL A 275 13.47 -18.43 2.29
C VAL A 275 13.68 -18.78 0.83
N SER A 276 14.23 -19.96 0.56
CA SER A 276 14.34 -20.45 -0.81
C SER A 276 12.93 -20.60 -1.41
N PRO A 277 12.69 -20.15 -2.66
CA PRO A 277 11.43 -20.41 -3.37
C PRO A 277 11.17 -21.91 -3.62
N ARG A 278 12.19 -22.75 -3.35
CA ARG A 278 12.07 -24.20 -3.45
C ARG A 278 11.18 -24.68 -2.30
N PRO A 279 10.05 -25.36 -2.57
CA PRO A 279 9.40 -26.14 -1.52
C PRO A 279 10.45 -27.08 -0.93
N PRO A 280 10.43 -27.33 0.40
CA PRO A 280 11.34 -28.30 0.99
C PRO A 280 11.15 -29.59 0.20
N THR A 281 12.21 -30.06 -0.46
CA THR A 281 12.22 -31.40 -1.02
C THR A 281 11.99 -32.31 0.18
N GLN A 282 10.75 -32.77 0.33
CA GLN A 282 10.45 -33.85 1.25
C GLN A 282 11.39 -34.96 0.83
N ARG A 283 12.31 -35.31 1.73
CA ARG A 283 13.24 -36.40 1.52
C ARG A 283 12.37 -37.66 1.47
N ASP A 284 11.96 -38.05 0.27
CA ASP A 284 11.14 -39.23 0.06
C ASP A 284 11.92 -40.42 0.64
N GLY A 285 11.33 -41.07 1.64
CA GLY A 285 11.90 -42.15 2.43
C GLY A 285 11.94 -43.47 1.67
N ARG A 286 12.22 -43.44 0.36
CA ARG A 286 12.35 -44.65 -0.47
C ARG A 286 13.80 -44.82 -0.87
N GLY A 287 14.50 -45.55 -0.01
CA GLY A 287 15.72 -46.23 -0.41
C GLY A 287 15.44 -47.22 -1.55
N ALA A 288 16.49 -47.45 -2.33
CA ALA A 288 16.80 -48.66 -3.09
C ALA A 288 15.71 -49.25 -3.99
N GLY A 289 15.93 -49.11 -5.30
CA GLY A 289 15.27 -49.94 -6.32
C GLY A 289 15.64 -49.45 -7.72
N GLY A 290 16.77 -49.92 -8.25
CA GLY A 290 17.09 -49.72 -9.65
C GLY A 290 16.20 -50.60 -10.55
N ALA A 291 15.85 -50.08 -11.73
CA ALA A 291 15.90 -50.75 -13.04
C ALA A 291 15.04 -49.99 -14.07
N GLY A 292 15.62 -49.71 -15.24
CA GLY A 292 14.90 -49.50 -16.49
C GLY A 292 14.99 -48.10 -17.09
N PRO A 293 15.50 -47.93 -18.32
CA PRO A 293 15.35 -46.69 -19.05
C PRO A 293 13.91 -46.58 -19.59
N ILE A 294 13.24 -45.47 -19.33
CA ILE A 294 11.96 -45.13 -19.96
C ILE A 294 12.25 -44.18 -21.14
N GLY A 295 11.73 -44.55 -22.31
CA GLY A 295 11.93 -43.92 -23.62
C GLY A 295 11.20 -42.58 -23.82
N PRO A 296 11.07 -42.12 -25.08
CA PRO A 296 10.80 -40.71 -25.42
C PRO A 296 9.32 -40.32 -25.34
N GLY A 297 9.08 -39.05 -24.97
CA GLY A 297 7.78 -38.36 -24.92
C GLY A 297 7.57 -37.72 -23.54
N TRP A 298 7.39 -36.41 -23.37
CA TRP A 298 6.97 -35.32 -24.25
C TRP A 298 7.97 -34.16 -24.22
#